data_AF-A0A0M3ASF8-F1
#
_entry.id   AF-A0A0M3ASF8-F1
#
_cell.length_a   1.000
_cell.length_b   1.000
_cell.length_c   1.000
_cell.angle_alpha   90.00
_cell.angle_beta   90.00
_cell.angle_gamma   90.00
#
_symmetry.space_group_name_H-M   'P 1'
#
loop_
_entity.id
_entity.type
_entity.pdbx_description
1 polymer ?
#
loop_
_entity_poly.entity_id
_entity_poly.type
_entity_poly.pdbx_seq_one_letter_code
_entity_poly.pdbx_strand_id
1 'polypeptide(L)'
;GRAMPLARMLGTSRLAMANPDSVPAGKYGKAALTALGIWPSVANRLALGDNVRSALALVERGEARLGIVYATDARASKDVVVAGSFPPGSHEPIRYPVARIAKSPNPDAEGFRRFLLSHAGQNILARYGFSRP
;
A
#
# COMPACT_ATOMS: atom_id res chain seq x y z
N GLY A 1 15.52 -3.68 6.67
CA GLY A 1 16.59 -2.81 7.21
C GLY A 1 17.59 -2.46 6.11
N ARG A 2 18.69 -1.78 6.45
CA ARG A 2 19.82 -1.44 5.55
C ARG A 2 20.43 -2.64 4.80
N ALA A 3 20.00 -3.85 5.15
CA ALA A 3 20.30 -5.14 4.53
C ALA A 3 19.12 -5.78 3.73
N MET A 4 18.12 -5.02 3.28
CA MET A 4 17.21 -5.47 2.21
C MET A 4 17.86 -5.06 0.89
N PRO A 5 18.60 -5.93 0.19
CA PRO A 5 19.26 -5.54 -1.03
C PRO A 5 18.23 -5.57 -2.16
N LEU A 6 17.17 -4.75 -2.05
CA LEU A 6 16.03 -4.72 -2.96
C LEU A 6 16.50 -4.61 -4.40
N ALA A 7 17.49 -3.75 -4.67
CA ALA A 7 18.13 -3.62 -5.97
C ALA A 7 18.80 -4.91 -6.47
N ARG A 8 19.42 -5.69 -5.58
CA ARG A 8 20.02 -7.00 -5.90
C ARG A 8 18.95 -8.06 -6.12
N MET A 9 17.89 -8.06 -5.31
CA MET A 9 16.77 -8.99 -5.43
C MET A 9 15.96 -8.74 -6.70
N LEU A 10 15.83 -7.48 -7.13
CA LEU A 10 15.20 -7.13 -8.40
C LEU A 10 16.00 -7.68 -9.59
N GLY A 11 17.32 -7.72 -9.52
CA GLY A 11 18.15 -8.11 -10.66
C GLY A 11 17.88 -7.19 -11.85
N THR A 12 17.44 -7.75 -12.98
CA THR A 12 17.00 -7.02 -14.17
C THR A 12 15.49 -6.75 -14.22
N SER A 13 14.72 -7.26 -13.27
CA SER A 13 13.27 -7.03 -13.19
C SER A 13 12.94 -5.58 -12.84
N ARG A 14 11.75 -5.14 -13.25
CA ARG A 14 11.12 -3.93 -12.73
C ARG A 14 10.50 -4.18 -11.36
N LEU A 15 10.42 -3.13 -10.55
CA LEU A 15 9.71 -3.08 -9.28
C LEU A 15 8.28 -2.60 -9.52
N ALA A 16 7.29 -3.43 -9.21
CA ALA A 16 5.90 -3.00 -9.28
C ALA A 16 5.57 -2.03 -8.14
N MET A 17 5.01 -0.86 -8.46
CA MET A 17 4.50 0.04 -7.43
C MET A 17 3.39 0.91 -8.00
N ALA A 18 2.49 1.39 -7.14
CA ALA A 18 1.56 2.41 -7.56
C ALA A 18 2.31 3.71 -7.93
N ASN A 19 1.75 4.51 -8.84
CA ASN A 19 2.38 5.75 -9.28
C ASN A 19 2.77 6.65 -8.08
N PRO A 20 4.07 6.94 -7.88
CA PRO A 20 4.56 7.68 -6.72
C PRO A 20 4.19 9.16 -6.69
N ASP A 21 3.74 9.73 -7.81
CA ASP A 21 3.39 11.15 -7.89
C ASP A 21 1.89 11.38 -7.60
N SER A 22 1.04 10.38 -7.85
CA SER A 22 -0.42 10.51 -7.72
C SER A 22 -1.06 9.58 -6.67
N VAL A 23 -0.54 8.38 -6.46
CA VAL A 23 -1.21 7.36 -5.62
C VAL A 23 -0.58 7.29 -4.22
N PRO A 24 -1.39 7.30 -3.13
CA PRO A 24 -0.86 7.23 -1.76
C PRO A 24 0.14 6.08 -1.53
N ALA A 25 -0.18 4.86 -1.99
CA ALA A 25 0.73 3.71 -1.83
C ALA A 25 2.10 3.94 -2.51
N GLY A 26 2.09 4.59 -3.67
CA GLY A 26 3.31 4.98 -4.38
C GLY A 26 4.11 6.04 -3.62
N LYS A 27 3.42 7.05 -3.07
CA LYS A 27 4.03 8.10 -2.24
C LYS A 27 4.72 7.53 -1.01
N TYR A 28 4.04 6.65 -0.27
CA TYR A 28 4.63 5.95 0.87
C TYR A 28 5.81 5.07 0.46
N GLY A 29 5.70 4.33 -0.64
CA GLY A 29 6.79 3.52 -1.19
C GLY A 29 8.02 4.34 -1.54
N LYS A 30 7.85 5.47 -2.25
CA LYS A 30 8.93 6.40 -2.60
C LYS A 30 9.57 7.03 -1.36
N ALA A 31 8.77 7.45 -0.38
CA ALA A 31 9.25 7.98 0.88
C ALA A 31 10.12 6.94 1.62
N ALA A 32 9.62 5.71 1.76
CA ALA A 32 10.33 4.62 2.42
C ALA A 32 11.64 4.25 1.72
N LEU A 33 11.62 4.13 0.39
CA LEU A 33 12.82 3.87 -0.40
C LEU A 33 13.83 5.03 -0.33
N THR A 34 13.35 6.27 -0.24
CA THR A 34 14.21 7.46 -0.09
C THR A 34 14.87 7.48 1.28
N ALA A 35 14.11 7.26 2.36
CA ALA A 35 14.63 7.19 3.72
C ALA A 35 15.66 6.07 3.90
N LEU A 36 15.53 4.99 3.13
CA LEU A 36 16.48 3.88 3.11
C LEU A 36 17.66 4.07 2.14
N GLY A 37 17.70 5.17 1.37
CA GLY A 37 18.74 5.45 0.37
C GLY A 37 18.68 4.56 -0.89
N ILE A 38 17.58 3.84 -1.10
CA ILE A 38 17.42 2.85 -2.18
C ILE A 38 16.78 3.50 -3.43
N TRP A 39 15.97 4.55 -3.26
CA TRP A 39 15.20 5.16 -4.35
C TRP A 39 16.00 5.41 -5.64
N PRO A 40 17.21 6.03 -5.61
CA PRO A 40 17.98 6.27 -6.83
C PRO A 40 18.31 5.01 -7.63
N SER A 41 18.46 3.86 -6.95
CA SER A 41 18.80 2.58 -7.59
C SER A 41 17.62 1.89 -8.30
N VAL A 42 16.38 2.31 -8.02
CA VAL A 42 15.17 1.66 -8.56
C VAL A 42 14.24 2.61 -9.31
N ALA A 43 14.43 3.93 -9.19
CA ALA A 43 13.54 4.94 -9.77
C ALA A 43 13.37 4.81 -11.29
N ASN A 44 14.39 4.33 -12.01
CA ASN A 44 14.35 4.09 -13.46
C ASN A 44 13.87 2.68 -13.85
N ARG A 45 13.50 1.84 -12.89
CA ARG A 45 13.11 0.44 -13.09
C ARG A 45 11.76 0.15 -12.45
N LEU A 46 10.80 1.03 -12.64
CA LEU A 46 9.46 0.90 -12.07
C LEU A 46 8.48 0.33 -13.10
N ALA A 47 7.62 -0.57 -12.64
CA ALA A 47 6.40 -0.95 -13.35
C ALA A 47 5.23 -0.28 -12.61
N LEU A 48 4.75 0.83 -13.15
CA LEU A 48 3.78 1.69 -12.47
C LEU A 48 2.35 1.16 -12.67
N GLY A 49 1.63 1.00 -11.57
CA GLY A 49 0.19 0.78 -11.58
C GLY A 49 -0.59 2.05 -11.26
N ASP A 50 -1.79 2.18 -11.84
CA ASP A 50 -2.69 3.31 -11.57
C ASP A 50 -3.27 3.31 -10.16
N ASN A 51 -3.18 2.18 -9.46
CA ASN A 51 -3.49 2.03 -8.05
C ASN A 51 -2.69 0.86 -7.46
N VAL A 52 -2.79 0.66 -6.14
CA VAL A 52 -2.04 -0.38 -5.43
C VAL A 52 -2.41 -1.80 -5.85
N ARG A 53 -3.67 -2.06 -6.24
CA ARG A 53 -4.12 -3.37 -6.73
C ARG A 53 -3.60 -3.67 -8.13
N SER A 54 -3.53 -2.67 -9.01
CA SER A 54 -2.91 -2.86 -10.33
C SER A 54 -1.42 -3.19 -10.20
N ALA A 55 -0.72 -2.58 -9.24
CA ALA A 55 0.67 -2.92 -8.93
C ALA A 55 0.80 -4.34 -8.34
N LEU A 56 -0.09 -4.74 -7.43
CA LEU A 56 -0.15 -6.11 -6.90
C LEU A 56 -0.33 -7.14 -8.02
N ALA A 57 -1.23 -6.87 -8.96
CA ALA A 57 -1.55 -7.79 -10.05
C ALA A 57 -0.35 -8.07 -10.98
N LEU A 58 0.58 -7.12 -11.13
CA LEU A 58 1.85 -7.35 -11.85
C LEU A 58 2.72 -8.41 -11.15
N VAL A 59 2.70 -8.44 -9.81
CA VAL A 59 3.42 -9.43 -9.02
C VAL A 59 2.71 -10.78 -9.06
N GLU A 60 1.39 -10.79 -8.92
CA GLU A 60 0.56 -12.01 -8.99
C GLU A 60 0.75 -12.75 -10.32
N ARG A 61 0.84 -12.02 -11.43
CA ARG A 61 1.07 -12.60 -12.78
C ARG A 61 2.53 -12.92 -13.08
N GLY A 62 3.46 -12.63 -12.16
CA GLY A 62 4.89 -12.81 -12.37
C GLY A 62 5.53 -11.83 -13.36
N GLU A 63 4.81 -10.80 -13.80
CA GLU A 63 5.32 -9.75 -14.70
C GLU A 63 6.32 -8.81 -14.00
N ALA A 64 6.26 -8.74 -12.66
CA ALA A 64 7.24 -8.09 -11.82
C ALA A 64 7.64 -9.01 -10.67
N ARG A 65 8.96 -9.16 -10.44
CA ARG A 65 9.48 -10.05 -9.40
C ARG A 65 9.14 -9.59 -7.97
N LEU A 66 9.09 -8.28 -7.75
CA LEU A 66 8.78 -7.67 -6.46
C LEU A 66 7.81 -6.51 -6.67
N GLY A 67 7.01 -6.22 -5.65
CA GLY A 67 6.19 -5.02 -5.62
C GLY A 67 6.06 -4.40 -4.24
N ILE A 68 5.70 -3.12 -4.21
CA ILE A 68 5.38 -2.35 -3.01
C ILE A 68 3.88 -2.15 -2.94
N VAL A 69 3.26 -2.73 -1.90
CA VAL A 69 1.83 -2.70 -1.63
C VAL A 69 1.58 -2.53 -0.13
N TYR A 70 0.34 -2.30 0.28
CA TYR A 70 -0.01 -2.37 1.70
C TYR A 70 -0.07 -3.83 2.17
N ALA A 71 0.19 -4.06 3.46
CA ALA A 71 0.08 -5.39 4.06
C ALA A 71 -1.33 -5.99 3.92
N THR A 72 -2.38 -5.15 3.95
CA THR A 72 -3.77 -5.56 3.72
C THR A 72 -4.00 -6.08 2.30
N ASP A 73 -3.36 -5.48 1.29
CA ASP A 73 -3.45 -5.91 -0.10
C ASP A 73 -2.73 -7.25 -0.30
N ALA A 74 -1.52 -7.38 0.24
CA ALA A 74 -0.78 -8.65 0.21
C ALA A 74 -1.56 -9.78 0.91
N ARG A 75 -2.25 -9.47 2.02
CA ARG A 75 -3.10 -10.45 2.75
C ARG A 75 -4.34 -10.87 1.97
N ALA A 76 -4.84 -10.01 1.08
CA ALA A 76 -6.01 -10.31 0.26
C ALA A 76 -5.70 -11.26 -0.90
N SER A 77 -4.43 -11.40 -1.27
CA SER A 77 -3.97 -12.27 -2.34
C SER A 77 -3.44 -13.60 -1.80
N LYS A 78 -3.65 -14.67 -2.57
CA LYS A 78 -3.07 -16.01 -2.29
C LYS A 78 -1.82 -16.29 -3.12
N ASP A 79 -1.54 -15.44 -4.10
CA ASP A 79 -0.52 -15.67 -5.13
C ASP A 79 0.78 -14.91 -4.83
N VAL A 80 0.82 -14.15 -3.73
CA VAL A 80 2.00 -13.42 -3.30
C VAL A 80 2.34 -13.72 -1.85
N VAL A 81 3.60 -13.48 -1.50
CA VAL A 81 4.10 -13.56 -0.12
C VAL A 81 4.81 -12.26 0.26
N VAL A 82 4.73 -11.89 1.54
CA VAL A 82 5.43 -10.70 2.05
C VAL A 82 6.92 -11.02 2.17
N ALA A 83 7.72 -10.51 1.24
CA ALA A 83 9.18 -10.65 1.29
C ALA A 83 9.84 -9.78 2.37
N GLY A 84 9.15 -8.75 2.84
CA GLY A 84 9.64 -7.82 3.86
C GLY A 84 8.67 -6.68 4.13
N SER A 85 8.90 -5.97 5.23
CA SER A 85 8.15 -4.77 5.61
C SER A 85 9.08 -3.57 5.73
N PHE A 86 8.58 -2.40 5.35
CA PHE A 86 9.29 -1.15 5.56
C PHE A 86 9.38 -0.83 7.06
N PRO A 87 10.53 -0.35 7.57
CA PRO A 87 10.65 0.00 8.98
C PRO A 87 9.67 1.10 9.37
N PRO A 88 9.08 1.05 10.57
CA PRO A 88 8.36 2.19 11.14
C PRO A 88 9.26 3.44 11.10
N GLY A 89 8.73 4.57 10.65
CA GLY A 89 9.48 5.83 10.51
C GLY A 89 10.22 6.02 9.18
N SER A 90 10.25 5.01 8.29
CA SER A 90 10.73 5.20 6.92
C SER A 90 9.74 5.97 6.03
N HIS A 91 8.48 6.06 6.45
CA HIS A 91 7.43 6.83 5.81
C HIS A 91 6.44 7.33 6.87
N GLU A 92 5.64 8.33 6.51
CA GLU A 92 4.54 8.81 7.33
C GLU A 92 3.54 7.68 7.67
N PRO A 93 2.87 7.72 8.84
CA PRO A 93 1.84 6.75 9.16
C PRO A 93 0.75 6.68 8.08
N ILE A 94 0.42 5.46 7.67
CA ILE A 94 -0.67 5.22 6.71
C ILE A 94 -1.98 5.34 7.47
N ARG A 95 -2.76 6.39 7.14
CA ARG A 95 -4.05 6.68 7.78
C ARG A 95 -5.17 6.69 6.75
N TYR A 96 -6.33 6.15 7.13
CA TYR A 96 -7.54 6.09 6.30
C TYR A 96 -8.65 6.95 6.91
N PRO A 97 -8.63 8.28 6.70
CA PRO A 97 -9.67 9.15 7.23
C PRO A 97 -11.02 8.87 6.54
N VAL A 98 -12.11 8.96 7.31
CA VAL A 98 -13.48 8.87 6.79
C VAL A 98 -14.26 10.13 7.17
N ALA A 99 -14.92 10.73 6.19
CA ALA A 99 -15.73 11.94 6.37
C ALA A 99 -17.01 11.85 5.54
N ARG A 100 -18.09 12.47 6.03
CA ARG A 100 -19.31 12.67 5.26
C ARG A 100 -19.08 13.80 4.25
N ILE A 101 -19.53 13.61 3.01
CA ILE A 101 -19.54 14.69 2.03
C ILE A 101 -20.56 15.74 2.46
N ALA A 102 -20.12 16.99 2.63
CA ALA A 102 -20.92 18.06 3.25
C ALA A 102 -22.31 18.24 2.61
N LYS A 103 -22.35 18.22 1.27
CA LYS A 103 -23.57 18.39 0.46
C LYS A 103 -24.31 17.09 0.14
N SER A 104 -23.93 15.95 0.72
CA SER A 104 -24.61 14.69 0.45
C SER A 104 -26.06 14.74 0.93
N PRO A 105 -27.06 14.47 0.07
CA PRO A 105 -28.46 14.39 0.46
C PRO A 105 -28.84 13.02 1.04
N ASN A 106 -27.89 12.07 1.11
CA ASN A 106 -28.19 10.71 1.55
C ASN A 106 -28.38 10.68 3.08
N PRO A 107 -29.59 10.35 3.59
CA PRO A 107 -29.87 10.33 5.02
C PRO A 107 -29.06 9.26 5.78
N ASP A 108 -28.62 8.19 5.10
CA ASP A 108 -27.90 7.09 5.71
C ASP A 108 -26.39 7.36 5.88
N ALA A 109 -25.88 8.46 5.30
CA ALA A 109 -24.45 8.72 5.24
C ALA A 109 -23.79 8.79 6.63
N GLU A 110 -24.45 9.44 7.59
CA GLU A 110 -23.93 9.51 8.97
C GLU A 110 -24.12 8.19 9.73
N GLY A 111 -25.21 7.46 9.46
CA GLY A 111 -25.44 6.12 10.00
C GLY A 111 -24.32 5.16 9.59
N PHE A 112 -23.97 5.15 8.30
CA PHE A 112 -22.89 4.34 7.77
C PHE A 112 -21.52 4.76 8.32
N ARG A 113 -21.24 6.07 8.41
CA ARG A 113 -20.00 6.56 9.04
C ARG A 113 -19.87 6.08 10.48
N ARG A 114 -20.94 6.19 11.29
CA ARG A 114 -20.96 5.68 12.67
C ARG A 114 -20.78 4.17 12.73
N PHE A 115 -21.38 3.42 11.80
CA PHE A 115 -21.18 1.97 11.71
C PHE A 115 -19.71 1.62 11.46
N LEU A 116 -19.04 2.28 10.51
CA LEU A 116 -17.62 2.06 10.23
C LEU A 116 -16.73 2.32 11.47
N LEU A 117 -17.09 3.31 12.30
CA LEU A 117 -16.36 3.65 13.53
C LEU A 117 -16.79 2.80 14.75
N SER A 118 -17.89 2.05 14.66
CA SER A 118 -18.39 1.21 15.74
C SER A 118 -17.49 -0.02 15.98
N HIS A 119 -17.67 -0.68 17.13
CA HIS A 119 -16.98 -1.93 17.44
C HIS A 119 -17.20 -3.01 16.36
N ALA A 120 -18.43 -3.12 15.82
CA ALA A 120 -18.75 -4.09 14.77
C ALA A 120 -17.99 -3.78 13.47
N GLY A 121 -18.02 -2.52 13.01
CA GLY A 121 -17.29 -2.09 11.81
C GLY A 121 -15.78 -2.25 11.95
N GLN A 122 -15.22 -1.86 13.09
CA GLN A 122 -13.79 -2.02 13.38
C GLN A 122 -13.37 -3.50 13.42
N ASN A 123 -14.21 -4.39 13.92
CA ASN A 123 -13.91 -5.83 13.92
C ASN A 123 -13.94 -6.43 12.50
N ILE A 124 -14.81 -5.94 11.61
CA ILE A 124 -14.78 -6.32 10.19
C ILE A 124 -13.47 -5.87 9.56
N LEU A 125 -13.09 -4.60 9.73
CA LEU A 125 -11.85 -4.05 9.18
C LEU A 125 -10.60 -4.77 9.71
N ALA A 126 -10.56 -5.10 11.01
CA ALA A 126 -9.46 -5.83 11.62
C ALA A 126 -9.25 -7.22 10.99
N ARG A 127 -10.32 -7.93 10.59
CA ARG A 127 -10.21 -9.23 9.90
C ARG A 127 -9.50 -9.12 8.55
N TYR A 128 -9.51 -7.94 7.92
CA TYR A 128 -8.79 -7.65 6.68
C TYR A 128 -7.42 -7.00 6.92
N GLY A 129 -6.99 -6.85 8.17
CA GLY A 129 -5.65 -6.36 8.54
C GLY A 129 -5.55 -4.85 8.74
N PHE A 130 -6.67 -4.13 8.82
CA PHE A 130 -6.67 -2.71 9.18
C PHE A 130 -6.55 -2.53 10.70
N SER A 131 -5.75 -1.54 11.13
CA SER A 131 -5.68 -1.12 12.53
C SER A 131 -6.80 -0.16 12.88
N ARG A 132 -7.11 -0.04 14.18
CA ARG A 132 -8.05 0.97 14.68
C ARG A 132 -7.51 2.39 14.41
N PRO A 133 -8.39 3.38 14.19
CA PRO A 133 -8.03 4.79 14.02
C PRO A 133 -7.23 5.38 15.18
#